data_AF-A0A661M3Q1-F1
#
_entry.id   AF-A0A661M3Q1-F1
#
_cell.length_a   1.000
_cell.length_b   1.000
_cell.length_c   1.000
_cell.angle_alpha   90.00
_cell.angle_beta   90.00
_cell.angle_gamma   90.00
#
_symmetry.space_group_name_H-M   'P 1'
#
loop_
_entity.id
_entity.type
_entity.pdbx_description
1 polymer ?
#
loop_
_entity_poly.entity_id
_entity_poly.type
_entity_poly.pdbx_seq_one_letter_code
_entity_poly.pdbx_strand_id
1 'polypeptide(L)'
;MRAILLWGNLLLLLTGCVLTESLPQKPATPPVMVDSFFYGRAYLDVNGNGEVDPDDPPLAGAMLSATDAAGRSGGGRSGSDGVAQAWWPDESTFPITLSMSPPEGYAPVGPEEVVLQEAECCGADFLFASLPLDEDAFWDEFPLPDDAEIVPVTEGFDLGFVVEMVEPELFDFYARWLQSRGWQQQAPTEAMVTLPHQRWRKAGYELLIEIEGVDDQNHLIVWVLLREQP
;
A
#
# COMPACT_ATOMS: atom_id res chain seq x y z
N MET A 1 -83.47 59.35 27.32
CA MET A 1 -84.90 59.06 27.56
C MET A 1 -85.13 57.60 27.17
N ARG A 2 -85.51 56.73 28.13
CA ARG A 2 -86.16 55.39 28.02
C ARG A 2 -85.44 54.32 27.17
N ALA A 3 -84.82 53.26 27.69
CA ALA A 3 -85.28 52.14 28.54
C ALA A 3 -86.21 51.13 27.83
N ILE A 4 -85.77 49.85 27.81
CA ILE A 4 -86.48 48.61 28.22
C ILE A 4 -86.65 47.42 27.22
N LEU A 5 -86.06 46.27 27.66
CA LEU A 5 -86.36 44.81 27.59
C LEU A 5 -86.48 44.09 26.22
N LEU A 6 -85.62 43.10 25.89
CA LEU A 6 -85.47 41.67 26.32
C LEU A 6 -86.35 40.69 25.51
N TRP A 7 -85.94 39.41 25.52
CA TRP A 7 -86.40 38.21 24.76
C TRP A 7 -85.62 38.04 23.46
N GLY A 8 -84.89 36.96 23.18
CA GLY A 8 -84.86 35.60 23.71
C GLY A 8 -84.51 34.70 22.52
N ASN A 9 -83.53 33.81 22.65
CA ASN A 9 -83.46 32.51 21.98
C ASN A 9 -82.09 31.87 22.21
N LEU A 10 -82.11 30.83 23.05
CA LEU A 10 -81.09 29.82 23.15
C LEU A 10 -81.37 28.80 22.04
N LEU A 11 -80.47 28.65 21.08
CA LEU A 11 -80.50 27.56 20.11
C LEU A 11 -79.11 26.93 20.00
N LEU A 12 -79.02 25.66 20.37
CA LEU A 12 -77.87 24.79 20.15
C LEU A 12 -77.59 24.63 18.66
N LEU A 13 -76.32 24.78 18.26
CA LEU A 13 -75.76 24.08 17.10
C LEU A 13 -74.36 23.56 17.44
N LEU A 14 -74.17 22.29 17.12
CA LEU A 14 -72.97 21.48 17.28
C LEU A 14 -71.84 21.96 16.36
N THR A 15 -70.63 22.12 16.88
CA THR A 15 -69.40 22.08 16.06
C THR A 15 -68.28 21.34 16.78
N GLY A 16 -68.11 20.09 16.34
CA GLY A 16 -66.86 19.36 16.11
C GLY A 16 -65.67 19.62 17.02
N CYS A 17 -65.31 18.58 17.77
CA CYS A 17 -63.91 18.28 18.08
C CYS A 17 -63.11 18.24 16.76
N VAL A 18 -62.07 19.06 16.64
CA VAL A 18 -60.93 18.73 15.78
C VAL A 18 -59.84 18.24 16.71
N LEU A 19 -59.83 16.93 16.96
CA LEU A 19 -58.62 16.23 17.37
C LEU A 19 -57.70 16.26 16.15
N THR A 20 -56.67 17.09 16.19
CA THR A 20 -55.56 16.99 15.24
C THR A 20 -54.85 15.67 15.55
N GLU A 21 -55.21 14.60 14.84
CA GLU A 21 -54.44 13.36 14.83
C GLU A 21 -53.05 13.68 14.28
N SER A 22 -52.07 13.83 15.17
CA SER A 22 -50.67 13.79 14.78
C SER A 22 -50.39 12.38 14.27
N LEU A 23 -50.20 12.22 12.97
CA LEU A 23 -49.69 10.97 12.41
C LEU A 23 -48.41 10.59 13.17
N PRO A 24 -48.22 9.31 13.56
CA PRO A 24 -46.95 8.87 14.08
C PRO A 24 -45.90 9.08 12.98
N GLN A 25 -44.98 10.03 13.20
CA GLN A 25 -43.82 10.17 12.35
C GLN A 25 -43.07 8.84 12.43
N LYS A 26 -42.96 8.15 11.27
CA LYS A 26 -42.01 7.05 11.10
C LYS A 26 -40.68 7.53 11.69
N PRO A 27 -40.04 6.78 12.61
CA PRO A 27 -38.75 7.19 13.13
C PRO A 27 -37.85 7.50 11.94
N ALA A 28 -37.26 8.69 11.91
CA ALA A 28 -36.26 9.00 10.91
C ALA A 28 -35.21 7.90 10.99
N THR A 29 -35.03 7.16 9.89
CA THR A 29 -33.91 6.24 9.78
C THR A 29 -32.66 7.07 10.12
N PRO A 30 -31.79 6.61 11.05
CA PRO A 30 -30.53 7.31 11.28
C PRO A 30 -29.86 7.54 9.93
N PRO A 31 -29.25 8.71 9.67
CA PRO A 31 -28.52 8.91 8.44
C PRO A 31 -27.53 7.76 8.27
N VAL A 32 -27.64 7.02 7.16
CA VAL A 32 -26.61 6.07 6.77
C VAL A 32 -25.41 6.94 6.42
N MET A 33 -24.37 6.89 7.24
CA MET A 33 -23.08 7.51 6.94
C MET A 33 -22.58 6.89 5.64
N VAL A 34 -22.46 7.70 4.59
CA VAL A 34 -21.91 7.23 3.30
C VAL A 34 -20.40 7.29 3.47
N ASP A 35 -19.80 6.12 3.60
CA ASP A 35 -18.34 6.00 3.63
C ASP A 35 -17.75 6.45 2.30
N SER A 36 -16.62 7.16 2.35
CA SER A 36 -15.90 7.62 1.17
C SER A 36 -14.62 6.79 0.97
N PHE A 37 -14.39 6.35 -0.27
CA PHE A 37 -13.27 5.49 -0.64
C PHE A 37 -12.48 6.09 -1.81
N PHE A 38 -11.17 6.17 -1.65
CA PHE A 38 -10.25 6.60 -2.69
C PHE A 38 -9.14 5.56 -2.87
N TYR A 39 -8.61 5.46 -4.09
CA TYR A 39 -7.52 4.53 -4.37
C TYR A 39 -6.43 5.16 -5.24
N GLY A 40 -5.23 4.64 -5.12
CA GLY A 40 -4.10 4.96 -5.98
C GLY A 40 -3.53 3.67 -6.56
N ARG A 41 -3.13 3.70 -7.83
CA ARG A 41 -2.43 2.59 -8.49
C ARG A 41 -1.00 3.01 -8.78
N ALA A 42 -0.05 2.22 -8.30
CA ALA A 42 1.38 2.45 -8.46
C ALA A 42 1.94 1.56 -9.56
N TYR A 43 2.64 2.15 -10.51
CA TYR A 43 3.26 1.47 -11.65
C TYR A 43 4.76 1.78 -11.73
N LEU A 44 5.54 0.83 -12.25
CA LEU A 44 6.94 1.01 -12.57
C LEU A 44 7.10 1.32 -14.07
N ASP A 45 7.65 2.48 -14.40
CA ASP A 45 8.01 2.89 -15.75
C ASP A 45 9.28 2.15 -16.19
N VAL A 46 9.09 0.97 -16.77
CA VAL A 46 10.22 0.11 -17.17
C VAL A 46 10.89 0.62 -18.44
N ASN A 47 10.13 1.26 -19.34
CA ASN A 47 10.66 1.73 -20.62
C ASN A 47 11.17 3.19 -20.57
N GLY A 48 10.93 3.90 -19.47
CA GLY A 48 11.41 5.25 -19.20
C GLY A 48 10.71 6.34 -20.02
N ASN A 49 9.48 6.11 -20.48
CA ASN A 49 8.76 7.06 -21.33
C ASN A 49 7.92 8.08 -20.54
N GLY A 50 7.75 7.88 -19.23
CA GLY A 50 6.96 8.74 -18.35
C GLY A 50 5.44 8.67 -18.55
N GLU A 51 4.94 7.64 -19.24
CA GLU A 51 3.53 7.37 -19.45
C GLU A 51 3.17 6.03 -18.79
N VAL A 52 1.92 5.88 -18.33
CA VAL A 52 1.46 4.59 -17.81
C VAL A 52 1.10 3.69 -19.00
N ASP A 53 1.86 2.61 -19.17
CA ASP A 53 1.69 1.64 -20.23
C ASP A 53 0.97 0.35 -19.75
N PRO A 54 0.30 -0.39 -20.64
CA PRO A 54 -0.32 -1.68 -20.29
C PRO A 54 0.67 -2.73 -19.76
N ASP A 55 1.94 -2.60 -20.11
CA ASP A 55 3.00 -3.52 -19.72
C ASP A 55 3.75 -3.08 -18.45
N ASP A 56 3.44 -1.89 -17.90
CA ASP A 56 4.07 -1.42 -16.67
C ASP A 56 3.62 -2.29 -15.48
N PRO A 57 4.57 -2.93 -14.78
CA PRO A 57 4.22 -3.80 -13.68
C PRO A 57 3.76 -2.98 -12.45
N PRO A 58 2.86 -3.55 -11.63
CA PRO A 58 2.43 -2.91 -10.40
C PRO A 58 3.58 -2.79 -9.38
N LEU A 59 3.65 -1.66 -8.68
CA LEU A 59 4.64 -1.39 -7.65
C LEU A 59 4.05 -1.53 -6.24
N ALA A 60 4.51 -2.53 -5.49
CA ALA A 60 4.11 -2.72 -4.09
C ALA A 60 4.89 -1.81 -3.13
N GLY A 61 4.27 -1.47 -2.00
CA GLY A 61 4.89 -0.73 -0.90
C GLY A 61 4.87 0.80 -1.04
N ALA A 62 4.39 1.34 -2.16
CA ALA A 62 4.16 2.77 -2.36
C ALA A 62 3.08 3.27 -1.39
N MET A 63 3.30 4.43 -0.76
CA MET A 63 2.40 4.97 0.27
C MET A 63 1.44 5.98 -0.34
N LEU A 64 0.15 5.64 -0.40
CA LEU A 64 -0.91 6.58 -0.76
C LEU A 64 -1.22 7.50 0.42
N SER A 65 -1.34 8.79 0.13
CA SER A 65 -1.98 9.77 1.01
C SER A 65 -3.13 10.42 0.26
N ALA A 66 -4.31 10.44 0.88
CA ALA A 66 -5.46 11.19 0.42
C ALA A 66 -5.77 12.27 1.45
N THR A 67 -6.03 13.50 1.01
CA THR A 67 -6.41 14.63 1.87
C THR A 67 -7.63 15.33 1.31
N ASP A 68 -8.65 15.52 2.14
CA ASP A 68 -9.87 16.23 1.75
C ASP A 68 -9.75 17.75 1.95
N ALA A 69 -10.70 18.52 1.42
CA ALA A 69 -10.68 19.99 1.51
C ALA A 69 -10.85 20.52 2.94
N ALA A 70 -11.31 19.70 3.87
CA ALA A 70 -11.38 20.01 5.30
C ALA A 70 -10.04 19.71 6.02
N GLY A 71 -9.05 19.16 5.31
CA GLY A 71 -7.73 18.82 5.83
C GLY A 71 -7.67 17.47 6.54
N ARG A 72 -8.71 16.63 6.45
CA ARG A 72 -8.64 15.25 6.94
C ARG A 72 -7.79 14.44 5.98
N SER A 73 -6.91 13.60 6.50
CA SER A 73 -6.05 12.72 5.70
C SER A 73 -6.18 11.25 6.10
N GLY A 74 -5.93 10.37 5.13
CA GLY A 74 -5.94 8.92 5.27
C GLY A 74 -5.07 8.28 4.19
N GLY A 75 -4.83 6.97 4.29
CA GLY A 75 -3.95 6.31 3.33
C GLY A 75 -3.53 4.91 3.72
N GLY A 76 -2.72 4.30 2.86
CA GLY A 76 -2.23 2.94 3.00
C GLY A 76 -1.12 2.63 2.02
N ARG A 77 -0.46 1.49 2.21
CA ARG A 77 0.57 1.00 1.28
C ARG A 77 -0.06 0.19 0.15
N SER A 78 0.52 0.27 -1.03
CA SER A 78 0.13 -0.56 -2.17
C SER A 78 0.49 -2.02 -1.93
N GLY A 79 -0.41 -2.92 -2.33
CA GLY A 79 -0.18 -4.36 -2.33
C GLY A 79 0.66 -4.83 -3.51
N SER A 80 0.80 -6.15 -3.68
CA SER A 80 1.44 -6.77 -4.85
C SER A 80 0.72 -6.47 -6.17
N ASP A 81 -0.53 -6.03 -6.11
CA ASP A 81 -1.32 -5.56 -7.24
C ASP A 81 -1.13 -4.08 -7.55
N GLY A 82 -0.26 -3.38 -6.79
CA GLY A 82 0.02 -1.96 -6.97
C GLY A 82 -1.09 -1.04 -6.44
N VAL A 83 -2.13 -1.58 -5.80
CA VAL A 83 -3.28 -0.79 -5.36
C VAL A 83 -3.18 -0.44 -3.88
N ALA A 84 -3.35 0.84 -3.56
CA ALA A 84 -3.50 1.34 -2.20
C ALA A 84 -4.88 2.01 -2.04
N GLN A 85 -5.42 2.01 -0.82
CA GLN A 85 -6.74 2.59 -0.52
C GLN A 85 -6.65 3.57 0.65
N ALA A 86 -7.48 4.62 0.58
CA ALA A 86 -7.78 5.54 1.66
C ALA A 86 -9.29 5.53 1.93
N TRP A 87 -9.66 5.50 3.20
CA TRP A 87 -11.04 5.39 3.64
C TRP A 87 -11.35 6.42 4.73
N TRP A 88 -12.53 7.01 4.66
CA TRP A 88 -13.14 7.77 5.74
C TRP A 88 -14.45 7.14 6.20
N PRO A 89 -14.63 6.96 7.52
CA PRO A 89 -15.98 6.88 8.06
C PRO A 89 -16.61 8.26 7.83
N ASP A 90 -17.71 8.30 7.10
CA ASP A 90 -18.44 9.51 6.64
C ASP A 90 -18.03 10.08 5.27
N GLU A 91 -18.83 11.06 4.84
CA GLU A 91 -18.68 11.79 3.59
C GLU A 91 -17.41 12.65 3.59
N SER A 92 -16.61 12.57 2.53
CA SER A 92 -15.44 13.42 2.28
C SER A 92 -15.83 14.78 1.70
N THR A 93 -15.04 15.82 1.96
CA THR A 93 -15.26 17.15 1.34
C THR A 93 -14.32 17.35 0.16
N PHE A 94 -14.88 17.58 -1.03
CA PHE A 94 -14.09 17.86 -2.24
C PHE A 94 -13.53 19.31 -2.26
N PRO A 95 -12.42 19.55 -2.97
CA PRO A 95 -11.61 18.58 -3.71
C PRO A 95 -10.82 17.62 -2.81
N ILE A 96 -10.41 16.48 -3.37
CA ILE A 96 -9.56 15.49 -2.71
C ILE A 96 -8.19 15.50 -3.37
N THR A 97 -7.13 15.73 -2.62
CA THR A 97 -5.75 15.63 -3.10
C THR A 97 -5.22 14.25 -2.80
N LEU A 98 -4.86 13.50 -3.84
CA LEU A 98 -4.12 12.25 -3.76
C LEU A 98 -2.65 12.50 -4.02
N SER A 99 -1.77 11.90 -3.24
CA SER A 99 -0.33 11.82 -3.50
C SER A 99 0.18 10.43 -3.19
N MET A 100 1.28 10.02 -3.82
CA MET A 100 1.87 8.72 -3.55
C MET A 100 3.38 8.80 -3.45
N SER A 101 3.92 8.41 -2.30
CA SER A 101 5.37 8.37 -2.08
C SER A 101 5.94 7.00 -2.44
N PRO A 102 7.06 6.94 -3.18
CA PRO A 102 7.67 5.67 -3.55
C PRO A 102 8.26 4.95 -2.32
N PRO A 103 8.41 3.61 -2.37
CA PRO A 103 9.32 2.90 -1.49
C PRO A 103 10.78 3.28 -1.82
N GLU A 104 11.70 2.91 -0.93
CA GLU A 104 13.13 3.12 -1.15
C GLU A 104 13.62 2.45 -2.45
N GLY A 105 14.49 3.13 -3.19
CA GLY A 105 15.02 2.67 -4.47
C GLY A 105 14.17 3.07 -5.67
N TYR A 106 13.16 3.94 -5.49
CA TYR A 106 12.33 4.45 -6.58
C TYR A 106 12.12 5.96 -6.46
N ALA A 107 11.85 6.61 -7.59
CA ALA A 107 11.53 8.03 -7.69
C ALA A 107 10.25 8.26 -8.51
N PRO A 108 9.45 9.30 -8.21
CA PRO A 108 8.27 9.62 -9.02
C PRO A 108 8.68 10.13 -10.41
N VAL A 109 7.94 9.70 -11.44
CA VAL A 109 8.09 10.15 -12.84
C VAL A 109 6.89 11.00 -13.26
N GLY A 110 5.71 10.68 -12.72
CA GLY A 110 4.45 11.36 -12.98
C GLY A 110 4.10 12.46 -11.97
N PRO A 111 2.83 12.92 -11.93
CA PRO A 111 2.43 13.96 -11.00
C PRO A 111 2.60 13.49 -9.56
N GLU A 112 3.27 14.31 -8.74
CA GLU A 112 3.41 14.05 -7.30
C GLU A 112 2.05 14.09 -6.59
N GLU A 113 1.13 14.92 -7.09
CA GLU A 113 -0.22 15.08 -6.57
C GLU A 113 -1.27 15.12 -7.69
N VAL A 114 -2.43 14.51 -7.43
CA VAL A 114 -3.61 14.54 -8.30
C VAL A 114 -4.79 15.06 -7.49
N VAL A 115 -5.44 16.11 -7.98
CA VAL A 115 -6.60 16.72 -7.32
C VAL A 115 -7.87 16.21 -8.00
N LEU A 116 -8.68 15.45 -7.28
CA LEU A 116 -9.97 14.95 -7.74
C LEU A 116 -11.07 15.92 -7.35
N GLN A 117 -11.89 16.31 -8.33
CA GLN A 117 -13.16 16.98 -8.09
C GLN A 117 -14.28 15.96 -7.81
N GLU A 118 -15.44 16.44 -7.36
CA GLU A 118 -16.60 15.58 -7.02
C GLU A 118 -17.04 14.69 -8.19
N ALA A 119 -16.88 15.16 -9.43
CA ALA A 119 -17.19 14.41 -10.64
C ALA A 119 -16.10 13.40 -11.05
N GLU A 120 -14.90 13.50 -10.50
CA GLU A 120 -13.68 12.76 -10.90
C GLU A 120 -13.33 11.62 -9.94
N CYS A 121 -14.31 11.19 -9.13
CA CYS A 121 -14.15 10.06 -8.22
C CYS A 121 -13.62 8.81 -8.96
N CYS A 122 -12.72 7.99 -8.41
CA CYS A 122 -12.26 7.94 -7.02
C CYS A 122 -10.77 7.57 -6.90
N GLY A 123 -9.96 7.80 -7.93
CA GLY A 123 -8.56 7.38 -7.87
C GLY A 123 -7.68 7.97 -8.96
N ALA A 124 -6.38 7.71 -8.82
CA ALA A 124 -5.34 8.19 -9.72
C ALA A 124 -4.25 7.13 -9.93
N ASP A 125 -3.55 7.26 -11.05
CA ASP A 125 -2.38 6.46 -11.39
C ASP A 125 -1.10 7.25 -11.04
N PHE A 126 -0.14 6.56 -10.44
CA PHE A 126 1.17 7.09 -10.06
C PHE A 126 2.24 6.23 -10.69
N LEU A 127 3.22 6.90 -11.30
CA LEU A 127 4.28 6.26 -12.07
C LEU A 127 5.63 6.54 -11.41
N PHE A 128 6.44 5.50 -11.27
CA PHE A 128 7.75 5.54 -10.61
C PHE A 128 8.82 4.92 -11.49
N ALA A 129 10.06 5.38 -11.35
CA ALA A 129 11.24 4.76 -11.95
C ALA A 129 12.14 4.19 -10.86
N SER A 130 12.85 3.11 -11.18
CA SER A 130 13.92 2.59 -10.31
C SER A 130 15.09 3.56 -10.26
N LEU A 131 15.62 3.75 -9.05
CA LEU A 131 16.90 4.42 -8.84
C LEU A 131 18.02 3.37 -8.89
N PRO A 132 19.20 3.72 -9.44
CA PRO A 132 20.35 2.84 -9.36
C PRO A 132 20.66 2.54 -7.89
N LEU A 133 20.96 1.28 -7.60
CA LEU A 133 21.38 0.86 -6.27
C LEU A 133 22.81 1.35 -6.05
N ASP A 134 23.06 1.98 -4.91
CA ASP A 134 24.43 2.22 -4.45
C ASP A 134 24.99 0.90 -3.93
N GLU A 135 25.73 0.19 -4.79
CA GLU A 135 26.28 -1.13 -4.48
C GLU A 135 27.27 -1.09 -3.31
N ASP A 136 28.09 -0.04 -3.22
CA ASP A 136 29.05 0.14 -2.12
C ASP A 136 28.29 0.27 -0.79
N ALA A 137 27.27 1.14 -0.75
CA ALA A 137 26.43 1.29 0.44
C ALA A 137 25.65 0.00 0.79
N PHE A 138 25.21 -0.76 -0.22
CA PHE A 138 24.56 -2.05 0.01
C PHE A 138 25.50 -3.03 0.70
N TRP A 139 26.75 -3.17 0.20
CA TRP A 139 27.72 -4.11 0.74
C TRP A 139 28.23 -3.69 2.13
N ASP A 140 28.35 -2.39 2.40
CA ASP A 140 28.68 -1.86 3.72
C ASP A 140 27.61 -2.21 4.78
N GLU A 141 26.34 -2.31 4.38
CA GLU A 141 25.23 -2.68 5.25
C GLU A 141 24.88 -4.18 5.24
N PHE A 142 25.44 -4.95 4.30
CA PHE A 142 25.08 -6.35 4.12
C PHE A 142 25.43 -7.16 5.38
N PRO A 143 24.44 -7.81 6.01
CA PRO A 143 24.64 -8.39 7.32
C PRO A 143 25.32 -9.75 7.18
N LEU A 144 26.46 -9.91 7.84
CA LEU A 144 27.06 -11.22 8.07
C LEU A 144 26.56 -11.79 9.41
N PRO A 145 26.22 -13.09 9.48
CA PRO A 145 26.07 -13.79 10.76
C PRO A 145 27.30 -13.59 11.66
N ASP A 146 27.11 -13.57 12.97
CA ASP A 146 28.19 -13.28 13.95
C ASP A 146 29.36 -14.27 13.88
N ASP A 147 29.07 -15.50 13.47
CA ASP A 147 30.00 -16.63 13.31
C ASP A 147 30.52 -16.78 11.87
N ALA A 148 30.16 -15.87 10.97
CA ALA A 148 30.55 -15.99 9.56
C ALA A 148 32.06 -15.77 9.36
N GLU A 149 32.70 -16.72 8.67
CA GLU A 149 34.08 -16.58 8.21
C GLU A 149 34.11 -16.41 6.69
N ILE A 150 34.66 -15.29 6.21
CA ILE A 150 34.74 -14.98 4.78
C ILE A 150 35.71 -15.94 4.09
N VAL A 151 35.27 -16.53 2.98
CA VAL A 151 36.07 -17.44 2.15
C VAL A 151 36.22 -16.91 0.72
N PRO A 152 37.28 -17.30 -0.01
CA PRO A 152 37.45 -16.91 -1.40
C PRO A 152 36.30 -17.40 -2.29
N VAL A 153 35.80 -16.51 -3.16
CA VAL A 153 34.77 -16.83 -4.13
C VAL A 153 35.34 -17.33 -5.47
N THR A 154 34.66 -18.29 -6.09
CA THR A 154 34.68 -18.65 -7.49
C THR A 154 34.17 -17.50 -8.36
N GLU A 155 34.52 -17.54 -9.64
CA GLU A 155 34.15 -16.52 -10.63
C GLU A 155 32.61 -16.39 -10.74
N GLY A 156 32.11 -15.16 -10.59
CA GLY A 156 30.68 -14.85 -10.76
C GLY A 156 29.88 -14.65 -9.46
N PHE A 157 30.53 -14.62 -8.30
CA PHE A 157 29.93 -14.23 -7.02
C PHE A 157 30.72 -13.09 -6.38
N ASP A 158 30.03 -12.30 -5.56
CA ASP A 158 30.61 -11.10 -4.94
C ASP A 158 31.14 -11.39 -3.52
N LEU A 159 30.48 -12.30 -2.80
CA LEU A 159 30.80 -12.64 -1.42
C LEU A 159 30.60 -14.13 -1.15
N GLY A 160 31.54 -14.72 -0.41
CA GLY A 160 31.50 -16.10 0.04
C GLY A 160 31.85 -16.17 1.51
N PHE A 161 31.11 -16.97 2.28
CA PHE A 161 31.40 -17.18 3.70
C PHE A 161 30.93 -18.56 4.16
N VAL A 162 31.52 -19.04 5.25
CA VAL A 162 31.05 -20.22 5.97
C VAL A 162 30.34 -19.82 7.25
N VAL A 163 29.34 -20.60 7.68
CA VAL A 163 28.51 -20.29 8.85
C VAL A 163 28.01 -21.58 9.53
N GLU A 164 27.90 -21.60 10.85
CA GLU A 164 27.43 -22.75 11.63
C GLU A 164 25.91 -22.93 11.56
N MET A 165 25.18 -21.88 11.17
CA MET A 165 23.72 -21.86 11.03
C MET A 165 23.21 -22.95 10.07
N VAL A 166 21.99 -23.44 10.31
CA VAL A 166 21.30 -24.36 9.38
C VAL A 166 20.57 -23.61 8.26
N GLU A 167 20.28 -24.28 7.15
CA GLU A 167 19.68 -23.67 5.95
C GLU A 167 18.42 -22.82 6.26
N PRO A 168 17.41 -23.33 6.98
CA PRO A 168 16.21 -22.53 7.26
C PRO A 168 16.51 -21.28 8.08
N GLU A 169 17.47 -21.37 9.01
CA GLU A 169 17.82 -20.27 9.89
C GLU A 169 18.56 -19.16 9.14
N LEU A 170 19.49 -19.54 8.26
CA LEU A 170 20.21 -18.62 7.37
C LEU A 170 19.23 -17.89 6.43
N PHE A 171 18.31 -18.64 5.85
CA PHE A 171 17.28 -18.12 4.95
C PHE A 171 16.28 -17.20 5.65
N ASP A 172 15.90 -17.50 6.89
CA ASP A 172 15.08 -16.62 7.72
C ASP A 172 15.84 -15.37 8.19
N PHE A 173 17.15 -15.46 8.40
CA PHE A 173 18.02 -14.33 8.72
C PHE A 173 18.01 -13.29 7.59
N TYR A 174 18.31 -13.73 6.37
CA TYR A 174 18.31 -12.83 5.22
C TYR A 174 16.92 -12.36 4.84
N ALA A 175 15.89 -13.23 4.91
CA ALA A 175 14.53 -12.84 4.60
C ALA A 175 14.05 -11.67 5.45
N ARG A 176 14.33 -11.68 6.76
CA ARG A 176 13.96 -10.56 7.65
C ARG A 176 14.64 -9.25 7.25
N TRP A 177 15.94 -9.27 7.00
CA TRP A 177 16.70 -8.08 6.62
C TRP A 177 16.26 -7.53 5.26
N LEU A 178 16.12 -8.40 4.26
CA LEU A 178 15.74 -8.04 2.90
C LEU A 178 14.30 -7.51 2.81
N GLN A 179 13.33 -8.18 3.44
CA GLN A 179 11.93 -7.75 3.45
C GLN A 179 11.77 -6.39 4.14
N SER A 180 12.50 -6.14 5.24
CA SER A 180 12.46 -4.84 5.93
C SER A 180 12.96 -3.68 5.06
N ARG A 181 13.80 -3.98 4.05
CA ARG A 181 14.31 -3.03 3.06
C ARG A 181 13.52 -3.08 1.75
N GLY A 182 12.35 -3.72 1.72
CA GLY A 182 11.48 -3.75 0.55
C GLY A 182 11.95 -4.64 -0.59
N TRP A 183 12.91 -5.54 -0.36
CA TRP A 183 13.24 -6.59 -1.33
C TRP A 183 12.12 -7.64 -1.36
N GLN A 184 11.83 -8.13 -2.56
CA GLN A 184 10.78 -9.12 -2.79
C GLN A 184 11.37 -10.48 -3.14
N GLN A 185 11.04 -11.49 -2.34
CA GLN A 185 11.45 -12.87 -2.59
C GLN A 185 10.76 -13.39 -3.84
N GLN A 186 11.53 -14.01 -4.73
CA GLN A 186 11.01 -14.64 -5.93
C GLN A 186 10.69 -16.10 -5.64
N ALA A 187 9.56 -16.57 -6.16
CA ALA A 187 9.20 -17.98 -6.05
C ALA A 187 10.26 -18.85 -6.74
N PRO A 188 10.59 -20.04 -6.20
CA PRO A 188 11.44 -21.00 -6.89
C PRO A 188 10.80 -21.32 -8.26
N THR A 189 11.52 -21.07 -9.34
CA THR A 189 11.09 -21.54 -10.66
C THR A 189 11.33 -23.05 -10.70
N GLU A 190 10.26 -23.85 -10.71
CA GLU A 190 10.37 -25.31 -10.64
C GLU A 190 11.21 -25.93 -11.76
N ALA A 191 11.88 -27.03 -11.37
CA ALA A 191 12.41 -28.15 -12.19
C ALA A 191 13.89 -28.13 -12.64
N MET A 192 14.81 -28.06 -11.67
CA MET A 192 15.90 -29.04 -11.46
C MET A 192 16.70 -28.57 -10.24
N VAL A 193 16.69 -29.35 -9.16
CA VAL A 193 17.44 -29.02 -7.93
C VAL A 193 18.92 -29.09 -8.27
N THR A 194 19.57 -27.94 -8.41
CA THR A 194 21.03 -27.87 -8.43
C THR A 194 21.53 -27.59 -7.02
N LEU A 195 21.05 -26.53 -6.35
CA LEU A 195 21.43 -26.15 -4.98
C LEU A 195 20.31 -25.37 -4.25
N PRO A 196 20.21 -25.43 -2.90
CA PRO A 196 19.30 -24.57 -2.13
C PRO A 196 19.67 -23.09 -2.28
N HIS A 197 18.69 -22.23 -2.58
CA HIS A 197 18.94 -20.80 -2.79
C HIS A 197 17.70 -19.94 -2.52
N GLN A 198 17.93 -18.64 -2.33
CA GLN A 198 16.91 -17.59 -2.39
C GLN A 198 17.26 -16.57 -3.48
N ARG A 199 16.23 -16.11 -4.20
CA ARG A 199 16.33 -14.98 -5.12
C ARG A 199 15.47 -13.84 -4.63
N TRP A 200 16.01 -12.64 -4.66
CA TRP A 200 15.37 -11.42 -4.21
C TRP A 200 15.49 -10.34 -5.27
N ARG A 201 14.45 -9.53 -5.44
CA ARG A 201 14.44 -8.42 -6.41
C ARG A 201 14.06 -7.10 -5.77
N LYS A 202 14.73 -6.02 -6.18
CA LYS A 202 14.41 -4.62 -5.83
C LYS A 202 15.00 -3.69 -6.90
N ALA A 203 14.20 -2.76 -7.39
CA ALA A 203 14.64 -1.63 -8.22
C ALA A 203 15.53 -2.03 -9.42
N GLY A 204 15.19 -3.10 -10.14
CA GLY A 204 15.99 -3.59 -11.27
C GLY A 204 17.18 -4.47 -10.88
N TYR A 205 17.44 -4.71 -9.60
CA TYR A 205 18.50 -5.60 -9.14
C TYR A 205 17.96 -6.96 -8.68
N GLU A 206 18.79 -7.98 -8.81
CA GLU A 206 18.58 -9.31 -8.26
C GLU A 206 19.72 -9.67 -7.32
N LEU A 207 19.36 -10.13 -6.12
CA LEU A 207 20.27 -10.73 -5.15
C LEU A 207 20.00 -12.23 -5.09
N LEU A 208 21.05 -13.03 -5.30
CA LEU A 208 21.08 -14.47 -5.16
C LEU A 208 21.87 -14.82 -3.89
N ILE A 209 21.26 -15.64 -3.03
CA ILE A 209 21.92 -16.26 -1.87
C ILE A 209 21.81 -17.76 -2.08
N GLU A 210 22.94 -18.44 -2.28
CA GLU A 210 23.02 -19.86 -2.62
C GLU A 210 23.87 -20.61 -1.59
N ILE A 211 23.42 -21.81 -1.23
CA ILE A 211 24.16 -22.73 -0.37
C ILE A 211 24.81 -23.77 -1.29
N GLU A 212 26.13 -23.73 -1.38
CA GLU A 212 26.90 -24.65 -2.24
C GLU A 212 27.05 -26.03 -1.62
N GLY A 213 27.09 -26.09 -0.29
CA GLY A 213 27.24 -27.32 0.45
C GLY A 213 27.60 -27.09 1.90
N VAL A 214 28.38 -28.02 2.45
CA VAL A 214 28.96 -27.92 3.79
C VAL A 214 30.45 -28.21 3.75
N ASP A 215 31.20 -27.60 4.67
CA ASP A 215 32.62 -27.88 4.86
C ASP A 215 32.87 -29.17 5.68
N ASP A 216 34.15 -29.46 5.95
CA ASP A 216 34.58 -30.63 6.74
C ASP A 216 34.09 -30.59 8.21
N GLN A 217 33.66 -29.42 8.69
CA GLN A 217 33.13 -29.19 10.04
C GLN A 217 31.60 -29.17 10.07
N ASN A 218 30.95 -29.39 8.93
CA ASN A 218 29.50 -29.36 8.74
C ASN A 218 28.90 -27.93 8.87
N HIS A 219 29.68 -26.90 8.55
CA HIS A 219 29.22 -25.51 8.39
C HIS A 219 28.76 -25.28 6.95
N LEU A 220 27.72 -24.48 6.75
CA LEU A 220 27.23 -24.15 5.41
C LEU A 220 28.24 -23.28 4.66
N ILE A 221 28.47 -23.58 3.39
CA ILE A 221 29.22 -22.72 2.47
C ILE A 221 28.21 -21.89 1.67
N VAL A 222 28.24 -20.58 1.85
CA VAL A 222 27.25 -19.64 1.32
C VAL A 222 27.89 -18.69 0.32
N TRP A 223 27.18 -18.47 -0.77
CA TRP A 223 27.57 -17.65 -1.90
C TRP A 223 26.53 -16.57 -2.14
N VAL A 224 26.96 -15.33 -2.31
CA VAL A 224 26.10 -14.18 -2.52
C VAL A 224 26.51 -13.47 -3.81
N LEU A 225 25.52 -13.19 -4.64
CA LEU A 225 25.67 -12.47 -5.90
C LEU A 225 24.60 -11.37 -5.99
N LEU A 226 25.03 -10.14 -6.18
CA LEU A 226 24.20 -8.99 -6.53
C LEU A 226 24.44 -8.64 -8.00
N ARG A 227 23.36 -8.47 -8.77
CA ARG A 227 23.48 -8.08 -10.17
C ARG A 227 22.31 -7.22 -10.61
N GLU A 228 22.60 -6.31 -11.54
CA GLU A 228 21.56 -5.61 -12.28
C GLU A 228 20.85 -6.60 -13.23
N GLN A 229 19.52 -6.51 -13.32
CA GLN A 229 18.73 -7.23 -14.31
C GLN A 229 18.70 -6.40 -15.60
N PRO A 230 18.85 -7.06 -16.76
CA PRO A 230 18.73 -6.39 -18.06
C PRO A 230 17.29 -5.95 -18.35
#